data_AF-A0A954JMB1-F1
#
_entry.id   AF-A0A954JMB1-F1
#
_cell.length_a   1.000
_cell.length_b   1.000
_cell.length_c   1.000
_cell.angle_alpha   90.00
_cell.angle_beta   90.00
_cell.angle_gamma   90.00
#
_symmetry.space_group_name_H-M   'P 1'
#
loop_
_entity.id
_entity.type
_entity.pdbx_description
1 polymer ?
#
loop_
_entity_poly.entity_id
_entity_poly.type
_entity_poly.pdbx_seq_one_letter_code
_entity_poly.pdbx_strand_id
1 'polypeptide(L)'
;MPATDEYWRSLPRMHKVFAVSALVLLAATLLMMIRDEDRSWKYYQAKAEDLRYEKIEKQLAEIQTPEFEQKVADLTAQKETAAEDLAKQSSEIADMERELRDLQGRVQILLRDSKAANAERDKARADYDIKVRDEAAPRILEQYKEIFDVRQQAAEEKLIEHQQAVAAYSELESQLKVRRAKVDDAEGELAKLESDVQALVEQKRELRPDNDL
;
A
#
# COMPACT_ATOMS: atom_id res chain seq x y z
N MET A 1 -54.76 63.56 0.35
CA MET A 1 -54.38 63.86 1.75
C MET A 1 -52.91 63.55 1.89
N PRO A 2 -52.04 64.52 2.21
CA PRO A 2 -50.66 64.20 2.51
C PRO A 2 -50.62 63.69 3.96
N ALA A 3 -50.10 62.47 4.15
CA ALA A 3 -49.78 61.96 5.47
C ALA A 3 -48.65 62.82 6.03
N THR A 4 -48.97 63.78 6.91
CA THR A 4 -47.97 64.42 7.76
C THR A 4 -47.61 63.38 8.80
N ASP A 5 -46.55 62.60 8.53
CA ASP A 5 -45.96 61.70 9.52
C ASP A 5 -45.44 62.54 10.68
N GLU A 6 -46.31 62.76 11.67
CA GLU A 6 -45.98 63.45 12.89
C GLU A 6 -45.24 62.44 13.78
N TYR A 7 -43.93 62.33 13.57
CA TYR A 7 -43.10 61.42 14.35
C TYR A 7 -43.13 61.85 15.82
N TRP A 8 -43.65 60.98 16.70
CA TRP A 8 -43.70 61.20 18.16
C TRP A 8 -42.32 61.50 18.77
N ARG A 9 -41.20 61.21 18.07
CA ARG A 9 -39.84 61.51 18.51
C ARG A 9 -39.04 62.24 17.43
N SER A 10 -38.13 63.12 17.86
CA SER A 10 -37.29 63.89 16.95
C SER A 10 -36.34 63.01 16.13
N LEU A 11 -36.58 62.91 14.82
CA LEU A 11 -35.76 62.17 13.84
C LEU A 11 -34.24 62.47 13.93
N PRO A 12 -33.77 63.74 14.04
CA PRO A 12 -32.34 64.02 14.08
C PRO A 12 -31.65 63.48 15.34
N ARG A 13 -32.34 63.43 16.49
CA ARG A 13 -31.78 62.81 17.70
C ARG A 13 -31.71 61.30 17.56
N MET A 14 -32.72 60.68 16.95
CA MET A 14 -32.76 59.23 16.73
C MET A 14 -31.60 58.78 15.83
N HIS A 15 -31.35 59.46 14.71
CA HIS A 15 -30.22 59.14 13.83
C HIS A 15 -28.85 59.34 14.51
N LYS A 16 -28.70 60.36 15.35
CA LYS A 16 -27.46 60.57 16.12
C LYS A 16 -27.20 59.45 17.12
N VAL A 17 -28.22 59.06 17.89
CA VAL A 17 -28.11 57.93 18.84
C VAL A 17 -27.83 56.64 18.09
N PHE A 18 -28.52 56.40 16.98
CA PHE A 18 -28.28 55.25 16.12
C PHE A 18 -26.84 55.22 15.58
N ALA A 19 -26.35 56.31 14.99
CA ALA A 19 -25.00 56.40 14.46
C ALA A 19 -23.93 56.16 15.53
N VAL A 20 -24.11 56.74 16.73
CA VAL A 20 -23.22 56.50 17.86
C VAL A 20 -23.27 55.03 18.30
N SER A 21 -24.45 54.44 18.41
CA SER A 21 -24.58 53.01 18.76
C SER A 21 -23.95 52.09 17.70
N ALA A 22 -24.06 52.42 16.41
CA ALA A 22 -23.44 51.67 15.33
C ALA A 22 -21.91 51.75 15.39
N LEU A 23 -21.34 52.92 15.69
CA LEU A 23 -19.89 53.08 15.89
C LEU A 23 -19.40 52.31 17.12
N VAL A 24 -20.14 52.33 18.23
CA VAL A 24 -19.80 51.57 19.43
C VAL A 24 -19.85 50.07 19.15
N LEU A 25 -20.85 49.59 18.41
CA LEU A 25 -20.96 48.18 18.03
C LEU A 25 -19.87 47.76 17.03
N LEU A 26 -19.50 48.63 16.10
CA LEU A 26 -18.36 48.41 15.20
C LEU A 26 -17.04 48.33 15.98
N ALA A 27 -16.80 49.24 16.93
CA ALA A 27 -15.62 49.19 17.77
C ALA A 27 -15.57 47.90 18.61
N ALA A 28 -16.71 47.49 19.20
CA ALA A 28 -16.81 46.26 19.96
C ALA A 28 -16.54 45.01 19.10
N THR A 29 -17.06 44.96 17.87
CA THR A 29 -16.82 43.85 16.94
C THR A 29 -15.37 43.77 16.47
N LEU A 30 -14.72 44.90 16.17
CA LEU A 30 -13.29 44.95 15.85
C LEU A 30 -12.42 44.48 17.03
N LEU A 31 -12.74 44.90 18.26
CA LEU A 31 -12.02 44.44 19.45
C LEU A 31 -12.18 42.93 19.68
N MET A 32 -13.39 42.40 19.48
CA MET A 32 -13.62 40.96 19.54
C MET A 32 -12.85 40.21 18.44
N MET A 33 -12.81 40.76 17.22
CA MET A 33 -12.07 40.18 16.10
C MET A 33 -10.56 40.15 16.35
N ILE A 34 -9.96 41.25 16.83
CA ILE A 34 -8.53 41.32 17.15
C ILE A 34 -8.19 40.33 18.28
N ARG A 35 -9.04 40.26 19.31
CA ARG A 35 -8.83 39.32 20.42
C ARG A 35 -9.02 37.86 20.01
N ASP A 36 -9.94 37.59 19.08
CA ASP A 36 -10.12 36.26 18.49
C ASP A 36 -9.03 35.92 17.46
N GLU A 37 -8.30 36.91 16.93
CA GLU A 37 -7.15 36.71 16.05
C GLU A 37 -5.86 36.37 16.83
N ASP A 38 -5.69 36.94 18.03
CA ASP A 38 -4.61 36.66 19.00
C ASP A 38 -4.80 35.30 19.69
N ARG A 39 -4.95 34.26 18.87
CA ARG A 39 -5.11 32.90 19.37
C ARG A 39 -3.75 32.37 19.78
N SER A 40 -3.60 32.08 21.08
CA SER A 40 -2.37 31.56 21.69
C SER A 40 -1.78 30.32 20.99
N TRP A 41 -2.59 29.51 20.31
CA TRP A 41 -2.11 28.35 19.56
C TRP A 41 -1.22 28.71 18.36
N LYS A 42 -1.36 29.90 17.75
CA LYS A 42 -0.50 30.34 16.63
C LYS A 42 0.97 30.46 17.06
N TYR A 43 1.22 30.94 18.27
CA TYR A 43 2.57 31.00 18.84
C TYR A 43 3.16 29.59 19.04
N TYR A 44 2.37 28.67 19.59
CA TYR A 44 2.80 27.28 19.77
C TYR A 44 3.00 26.56 18.43
N GLN A 45 2.20 26.88 17.42
CA GLN A 45 2.36 26.35 16.06
C GLN A 45 3.67 26.82 15.44
N ALA A 46 3.94 28.14 15.44
CA ALA A 46 5.18 28.69 14.89
C ALA A 46 6.41 28.07 15.58
N LYS A 47 6.39 28.00 16.91
CA LYS A 47 7.46 27.36 17.68
C LYS A 47 7.60 25.86 17.37
N ALA A 48 6.49 25.16 17.12
CA ALA A 48 6.52 23.74 16.75
C ALA A 48 7.07 23.54 15.33
N GLU A 49 6.77 24.44 14.39
CA GLU A 49 7.33 24.44 13.04
C GLU A 49 8.84 24.71 13.05
N ASP A 50 9.30 25.68 13.85
CA ASP A 50 10.74 25.93 14.04
C ASP A 50 11.47 24.71 14.61
N LEU A 51 10.91 24.08 15.65
CA LEU A 51 11.49 22.86 16.23
C LEU A 51 11.51 21.68 15.25
N ARG A 52 10.50 21.57 14.37
CA ARG A 52 10.47 20.55 13.31
C ARG A 52 11.54 20.83 12.26
N TYR A 53 11.70 22.08 11.85
CA TYR A 53 12.73 22.50 10.92
C TYR A 53 14.14 22.21 11.46
N GLU A 54 14.43 22.61 12.70
CA GLU A 54 15.71 22.31 13.36
C GLU A 54 15.98 20.80 13.46
N LYS A 55 14.94 20.01 13.74
CA LYS A 55 15.06 18.54 13.77
C LYS A 55 15.45 17.99 12.40
N ILE A 56 14.78 18.44 11.33
CA ILE A 56 15.08 17.99 9.96
C ILE A 56 16.50 18.42 9.55
N GLU A 57 16.94 19.63 9.89
CA GLU A 57 18.32 20.05 9.62
C GLU A 57 19.36 19.20 10.33
N LYS A 58 19.10 18.81 11.59
CA LYS A 58 19.98 17.87 12.31
C LYS A 58 20.02 16.50 11.62
N GLN A 59 18.86 15.98 11.19
CA GLN A 59 18.80 14.71 10.47
C GLN A 59 19.53 14.76 9.12
N LEU A 60 19.40 15.86 8.38
CA LEU A 60 20.16 16.07 7.14
C LEU A 60 21.66 16.19 7.40
N ALA A 61 22.07 16.89 8.47
CA ALA A 61 23.47 17.00 8.86
C ALA A 61 24.09 15.66 9.27
N GLU A 62 23.32 14.77 9.93
CA GLU A 62 23.76 13.39 10.24
C GLU A 62 24.01 12.56 8.97
N ILE A 63 23.28 12.87 7.89
CA ILE A 63 23.37 12.19 6.60
C ILE A 63 24.43 12.82 5.68
N GLN A 64 24.87 14.06 5.92
CA GLN A 64 25.96 14.72 5.19
C GLN A 64 27.33 14.45 5.82
N THR A 65 27.48 13.30 6.47
CA THR A 65 28.72 12.90 7.13
C THR A 65 29.60 12.07 6.20
N PRO A 66 30.94 12.14 6.33
CA PRO A 66 31.85 11.25 5.60
C PRO A 66 31.51 9.76 5.81
N GLU A 67 31.01 9.40 6.99
CA GLU A 67 30.56 8.04 7.30
C GLU A 67 29.35 7.62 6.44
N PHE A 68 28.40 8.52 6.20
CA PHE A 68 27.27 8.24 5.32
C PHE A 68 27.69 8.13 3.85
N GLU A 69 28.54 9.06 3.37
CA GLU A 69 29.10 8.99 2.01
C GLU A 69 29.86 7.69 1.79
N GLN A 70 30.67 7.28 2.77
CA GLN A 70 31.37 6.01 2.74
C GLN A 70 30.41 4.82 2.71
N LYS A 71 29.33 4.86 3.50
CA LYS A 71 28.30 3.81 3.47
C LYS A 71 27.63 3.69 2.10
N VAL A 72 27.31 4.80 1.45
CA VAL A 72 26.74 4.80 0.09
C VAL A 72 27.74 4.25 -0.91
N ALA A 73 29.02 4.65 -0.82
CA ALA A 73 30.08 4.13 -1.67
C ALA A 73 30.29 2.61 -1.50
N ASP A 74 30.31 2.13 -0.25
CA ASP A 74 30.45 0.71 0.08
C ASP A 74 29.28 -0.11 -0.47
N LEU A 75 28.04 0.37 -0.29
CA LEU A 75 26.85 -0.30 -0.83
C LEU A 75 26.83 -0.29 -2.37
N THR A 76 27.28 0.79 -2.99
CA THR A 76 27.39 0.88 -4.45
C THR A 76 28.42 -0.13 -4.98
N ALA A 77 29.60 -0.20 -4.36
CA ALA A 77 30.64 -1.16 -4.71
C ALA A 77 30.18 -2.62 -4.49
N GLN A 78 29.43 -2.88 -3.40
CA GLN A 78 28.83 -4.18 -3.14
C GLN A 78 27.79 -4.56 -4.21
N LYS A 79 26.93 -3.61 -4.61
CA LYS A 79 25.96 -3.82 -5.70
C LYS A 79 26.66 -4.14 -7.02
N GLU A 80 27.67 -3.37 -7.39
CA GLU A 80 28.44 -3.58 -8.63
C GLU A 80 29.13 -4.94 -8.64
N THR A 81 29.82 -5.29 -7.55
CA THR A 81 30.49 -6.60 -7.42
C THR A 81 29.49 -7.75 -7.51
N ALA A 82 28.35 -7.63 -6.81
CA ALA A 82 27.30 -8.65 -6.85
C ALA A 82 26.64 -8.74 -8.24
N ALA A 83 26.48 -7.62 -8.94
CA ALA A 83 25.94 -7.57 -10.29
C ALA A 83 26.89 -8.21 -11.31
N GLU A 84 28.21 -8.01 -11.18
CA GLU A 84 29.21 -8.70 -11.99
C GLU A 84 29.18 -10.21 -11.78
N ASP A 85 29.07 -10.67 -10.53
CA ASP A 85 28.94 -12.09 -10.22
C ASP A 85 27.64 -12.69 -10.76
N LEU A 86 26.53 -11.94 -10.69
CA LEU A 86 25.26 -12.33 -11.30
C LEU A 86 25.36 -12.40 -12.84
N ALA A 87 26.08 -11.45 -13.45
CA ALA A 87 26.29 -11.39 -14.90
C ALA A 87 27.07 -12.61 -15.41
N LYS A 88 28.04 -13.11 -14.63
CA LYS A 88 28.75 -14.37 -14.93
C LYS A 88 27.80 -15.58 -14.94
N GLN A 89 26.69 -15.52 -14.21
CA GLN A 89 25.65 -16.56 -14.14
C GLN A 89 24.43 -16.23 -15.02
N SER A 90 24.51 -15.22 -15.89
CA SER A 90 23.36 -14.70 -16.64
C SER A 90 22.66 -15.75 -17.50
N SER A 91 23.40 -16.66 -18.13
CA SER A 91 22.81 -17.75 -18.91
C SER A 91 22.04 -18.75 -18.03
N GLU A 92 22.62 -19.16 -16.89
CA GLU A 92 21.96 -20.07 -15.95
C GLU A 92 20.69 -19.45 -15.38
N ILE A 93 20.74 -18.16 -15.03
CA ILE A 93 19.59 -17.41 -14.53
C ILE A 93 18.51 -17.31 -15.61
N ALA A 94 18.88 -17.02 -16.86
CA ALA A 94 17.92 -16.97 -17.97
C ALA A 94 17.26 -18.34 -18.23
N ASP A 95 18.00 -19.43 -18.04
CA ASP A 95 17.47 -20.80 -18.13
C ASP A 95 16.49 -21.10 -17.01
N MET A 96 16.86 -20.80 -15.76
CA MET A 96 15.98 -20.92 -14.60
C MET A 96 14.71 -20.07 -14.74
N GLU A 97 14.81 -18.84 -15.25
CA GLU A 97 13.64 -17.99 -15.49
C GLU A 97 12.72 -18.55 -16.57
N ARG A 98 13.27 -19.19 -17.61
CA ARG A 98 12.47 -19.89 -18.63
C ARG A 98 11.73 -21.06 -17.99
N GLU A 99 12.44 -21.90 -17.25
CA GLU A 99 11.84 -23.05 -16.56
C GLU A 99 10.78 -22.60 -15.54
N LEU A 100 11.01 -21.50 -14.82
CA LEU A 100 10.04 -20.93 -13.88
C LEU A 100 8.73 -20.53 -14.59
N ARG A 101 8.82 -19.89 -15.76
CA ARG A 101 7.63 -19.53 -16.57
C ARG A 101 6.89 -20.76 -17.07
N ASP A 102 7.62 -21.79 -17.50
CA ASP A 102 7.02 -23.05 -17.95
C ASP A 102 6.32 -23.78 -16.79
N LEU A 103 6.96 -23.83 -15.61
CA LEU A 103 6.37 -24.39 -14.39
C LEU A 103 5.14 -23.59 -13.95
N GLN A 104 5.17 -22.27 -14.03
CA GLN A 104 4.01 -21.43 -13.71
C GLN A 104 2.82 -21.77 -14.63
N GLY A 105 3.06 -21.91 -15.94
CA GLY A 105 2.04 -22.35 -16.88
C GLY A 105 1.50 -23.75 -16.53
N ARG A 106 2.39 -24.69 -16.19
CA ARG A 106 2.03 -26.05 -15.78
C ARG A 106 1.19 -26.07 -14.50
N VAL A 107 1.54 -25.26 -13.50
CA VAL A 107 0.76 -25.10 -12.26
C VAL A 107 -0.67 -24.65 -12.59
N GLN A 108 -0.84 -23.64 -13.45
CA GLN A 108 -2.17 -23.15 -13.82
C GLN A 108 -3.01 -24.20 -14.56
N ILE A 109 -2.39 -24.95 -15.48
CA ILE A 109 -3.06 -26.04 -16.20
C ILE A 109 -3.50 -27.14 -15.23
N LEU A 110 -2.58 -27.63 -14.39
CA LEU A 110 -2.86 -28.70 -13.43
C LEU A 110 -3.86 -28.27 -12.36
N LEU A 111 -3.88 -27.00 -11.96
CA LEU A 111 -4.90 -26.46 -11.06
C LEU A 111 -6.29 -26.56 -11.69
N ARG A 112 -6.42 -26.19 -12.97
CA ARG A 112 -7.70 -26.29 -13.70
C ARG A 112 -8.12 -27.75 -13.82
N ASP A 113 -7.19 -28.63 -14.18
CA ASP A 113 -7.48 -30.05 -14.38
C ASP A 113 -7.85 -30.74 -13.05
N SER A 114 -7.18 -30.39 -11.95
CA SER A 114 -7.55 -30.86 -10.59
C SER A 114 -8.94 -30.37 -10.17
N LYS A 115 -9.31 -29.11 -10.48
CA LYS A 115 -10.66 -28.60 -10.24
C LYS A 115 -11.71 -29.33 -11.07
N ALA A 116 -11.42 -29.62 -12.33
CA ALA A 116 -12.31 -30.38 -13.20
C ALA A 116 -12.53 -31.81 -12.66
N ALA A 117 -11.45 -32.52 -12.31
CA ALA A 117 -11.53 -33.86 -11.73
C ALA A 117 -12.29 -33.89 -10.40
N ASN A 118 -12.11 -32.89 -9.54
CA ASN A 118 -12.90 -32.74 -8.32
C ASN A 118 -14.40 -32.56 -8.61
N ALA A 119 -14.76 -31.75 -9.60
CA ALA A 119 -16.17 -31.57 -9.98
C ALA A 119 -16.80 -32.88 -10.50
N GLU A 120 -16.04 -33.67 -11.27
CA GLU A 120 -16.49 -35.00 -11.73
C GLU A 120 -16.67 -35.99 -10.56
N ARG A 121 -15.72 -36.00 -9.60
CA ARG A 121 -15.84 -36.79 -8.37
C ARG A 121 -17.07 -36.39 -7.57
N ASP A 122 -17.30 -35.09 -7.39
CA ASP A 122 -18.43 -34.58 -6.61
C ASP A 122 -19.76 -34.93 -7.26
N LYS A 123 -19.84 -34.89 -8.60
CA LYS A 123 -20.99 -35.40 -9.33
C LYS A 123 -21.18 -36.91 -9.08
N ALA A 124 -20.14 -37.71 -9.24
CA ALA A 124 -20.22 -39.17 -9.04
C ALA A 124 -20.63 -39.53 -7.61
N ARG A 125 -20.15 -38.77 -6.61
CA ARG A 125 -20.57 -38.89 -5.21
C ARG A 125 -22.06 -38.60 -5.05
N ALA A 126 -22.54 -37.49 -5.59
CA ALA A 126 -23.96 -37.14 -5.52
C ALA A 126 -24.84 -38.19 -6.21
N ASP A 127 -24.42 -38.68 -7.38
CA ASP A 127 -25.10 -39.73 -8.11
C ASP A 127 -25.20 -41.03 -7.28
N TYR A 128 -24.11 -41.43 -6.61
CA TYR A 128 -24.10 -42.57 -5.68
C TYR A 128 -25.01 -42.32 -4.45
N ASP A 129 -24.89 -41.17 -3.81
CA ASP A 129 -25.70 -40.80 -2.62
C ASP A 129 -27.20 -40.81 -2.94
N ILE A 130 -27.60 -40.40 -4.15
CA ILE A 130 -28.99 -40.51 -4.62
C ILE A 130 -29.43 -41.98 -4.71
N LYS A 131 -28.57 -42.88 -5.22
CA LYS A 131 -28.91 -44.32 -5.28
C LYS A 131 -29.02 -44.95 -3.90
N VAL A 132 -28.19 -44.53 -2.96
CA VAL A 132 -28.27 -44.95 -1.56
C VAL A 132 -29.59 -44.49 -0.94
N ARG A 133 -29.97 -43.22 -1.13
CA ARG A 133 -31.23 -42.65 -0.63
C ARG A 133 -32.46 -43.37 -1.19
N ASP A 134 -32.43 -43.70 -2.48
CA ASP A 134 -33.56 -44.32 -3.18
C ASP A 134 -33.58 -45.86 -3.00
N GLU A 135 -32.75 -46.41 -2.10
CA GLU A 135 -32.66 -47.85 -1.80
C GLU A 135 -32.51 -48.72 -3.06
N ALA A 136 -31.67 -48.28 -3.99
CA ALA A 136 -31.42 -49.00 -5.23
C ALA A 136 -30.90 -50.42 -4.95
N ALA A 137 -31.16 -51.36 -5.88
CA ALA A 137 -30.71 -52.73 -5.74
C ALA A 137 -29.18 -52.82 -5.51
N PRO A 138 -28.67 -53.79 -4.71
CA PRO A 138 -27.25 -53.85 -4.34
C PRO A 138 -26.28 -53.82 -5.53
N ARG A 139 -26.65 -54.46 -6.64
CA ARG A 139 -25.85 -54.44 -7.88
C ARG A 139 -25.70 -53.04 -8.47
N ILE A 140 -26.74 -52.20 -8.38
CA ILE A 140 -26.71 -50.82 -8.87
C ILE A 140 -25.87 -49.95 -7.92
N LEU A 141 -26.00 -50.14 -6.61
CA LEU A 141 -25.18 -49.44 -5.63
C LEU A 141 -23.69 -49.70 -5.86
N GLU A 142 -23.29 -50.96 -6.05
CA GLU A 142 -21.89 -51.31 -6.31
C GLU A 142 -21.37 -50.63 -7.59
N GLN A 143 -22.16 -50.62 -8.67
CA GLN A 143 -21.76 -49.95 -9.92
C GLN A 143 -21.49 -48.44 -9.73
N TYR A 144 -22.36 -47.74 -9.01
CA TYR A 144 -22.19 -46.31 -8.78
C TYR A 144 -21.06 -46.02 -7.79
N LYS A 145 -20.84 -46.91 -6.83
CA LYS A 145 -19.70 -46.85 -5.92
C LYS A 145 -18.37 -47.03 -6.67
N GLU A 146 -18.27 -48.02 -7.56
CA GLU A 146 -17.08 -48.21 -8.40
C GLU A 146 -16.80 -46.96 -9.26
N ILE A 147 -17.83 -46.35 -9.85
CA ILE A 147 -17.68 -45.10 -10.60
C ILE A 147 -17.15 -43.97 -9.70
N PHE A 148 -17.70 -43.82 -8.50
CA PHE A 148 -17.25 -42.83 -7.54
C PHE A 148 -15.79 -43.07 -7.13
N ASP A 149 -15.43 -44.30 -6.78
CA ASP A 149 -14.07 -44.67 -6.34
C ASP A 149 -13.03 -44.39 -7.45
N VAL A 150 -13.36 -44.71 -8.71
CA VAL A 150 -12.51 -44.39 -9.88
C VAL A 150 -12.33 -42.88 -10.05
N ARG A 151 -13.41 -42.10 -9.91
CA ARG A 151 -13.34 -40.62 -10.02
C ARG A 151 -12.61 -40.00 -8.84
N GLN A 152 -12.71 -40.59 -7.65
CA GLN A 152 -11.97 -40.17 -6.48
C GLN A 152 -10.47 -40.35 -6.70
N GLN A 153 -10.04 -41.52 -7.17
CA GLN A 153 -8.63 -41.80 -7.50
C GLN A 153 -8.11 -40.81 -8.54
N ALA A 154 -8.84 -40.59 -9.64
CA ALA A 154 -8.44 -39.63 -10.68
C ALA A 154 -8.31 -38.19 -10.14
N ALA A 155 -9.20 -37.77 -9.23
CA ALA A 155 -9.12 -36.45 -8.60
C ALA A 155 -7.91 -36.31 -7.67
N GLU A 156 -7.61 -37.36 -6.90
CA GLU A 156 -6.43 -37.42 -6.02
C GLU A 156 -5.13 -37.38 -6.83
N GLU A 157 -5.02 -38.15 -7.92
CA GLU A 157 -3.87 -38.13 -8.83
C GLU A 157 -3.63 -36.71 -9.38
N LYS A 158 -4.67 -36.04 -9.88
CA LYS A 158 -4.55 -34.68 -10.41
C LYS A 158 -4.18 -33.65 -9.33
N LEU A 159 -4.65 -33.83 -8.11
CA LEU A 159 -4.26 -32.99 -6.98
C LEU A 159 -2.77 -33.17 -6.65
N ILE A 160 -2.27 -34.41 -6.63
CA ILE A 160 -0.86 -34.71 -6.39
C ILE A 160 0.02 -34.11 -7.48
N GLU A 161 -0.33 -34.28 -8.75
CA GLU A 161 0.39 -33.68 -9.89
C GLU A 161 0.50 -32.15 -9.73
N HIS A 162 -0.62 -31.49 -9.39
CA HIS A 162 -0.64 -30.05 -9.14
C HIS A 162 0.27 -29.65 -7.97
N GLN A 163 0.20 -30.37 -6.84
CA GLN A 163 1.03 -30.08 -5.67
C GLN A 163 2.53 -30.24 -5.97
N GLN A 164 2.90 -31.27 -6.73
CA GLN A 164 4.29 -31.47 -7.16
C GLN A 164 4.78 -30.33 -8.05
N ALA A 165 3.94 -29.85 -8.97
CA ALA A 165 4.29 -28.69 -9.81
C ALA A 165 4.44 -27.40 -9.01
N VAL A 166 3.57 -27.17 -8.01
CA VAL A 166 3.68 -26.02 -7.09
C VAL A 166 4.96 -26.11 -6.27
N ALA A 167 5.30 -27.28 -5.74
CA ALA A 167 6.53 -27.48 -4.98
C ALA A 167 7.77 -27.19 -5.85
N ALA A 168 7.82 -27.74 -7.08
CA ALA A 168 8.91 -27.50 -8.01
C ALA A 168 9.04 -26.01 -8.39
N TYR A 169 7.91 -25.33 -8.65
CA TYR A 169 7.90 -23.88 -8.89
C TYR A 169 8.48 -23.11 -7.69
N SER A 170 8.01 -23.40 -6.48
CA SER A 170 8.44 -22.68 -5.27
C SER A 170 9.92 -22.90 -4.95
N GLU A 171 10.44 -24.10 -5.21
CA GLU A 171 11.85 -24.42 -5.03
C GLU A 171 12.72 -23.63 -6.01
N LEU A 172 12.36 -23.61 -7.29
CA LEU A 172 13.10 -22.86 -8.30
C LEU A 172 13.03 -21.34 -8.07
N GLU A 173 11.86 -20.83 -7.68
CA GLU A 173 11.67 -19.42 -7.30
C GLU A 173 12.58 -19.05 -6.12
N SER A 174 12.66 -19.91 -5.10
CA SER A 174 13.54 -19.73 -3.95
C SER A 174 15.02 -19.69 -4.37
N GLN A 175 15.44 -20.62 -5.23
CA GLN A 175 16.82 -20.65 -5.73
C GLN A 175 17.18 -19.38 -6.53
N LEU A 176 16.28 -18.91 -7.40
CA LEU A 176 16.47 -17.64 -8.12
C LEU A 176 16.57 -16.45 -7.16
N LYS A 177 15.71 -16.40 -6.15
CA LYS A 177 15.75 -15.35 -5.13
C LYS A 177 17.07 -15.34 -4.36
N VAL A 178 17.58 -16.51 -3.95
CA VAL A 178 18.88 -16.61 -3.26
C VAL A 178 20.02 -16.11 -4.13
N ARG A 179 20.00 -16.40 -5.43
CA ARG A 179 21.02 -15.92 -6.38
C ARG A 179 20.99 -14.40 -6.57
N ARG A 180 19.80 -13.79 -6.50
CA ARG A 180 19.61 -12.33 -6.64
C ARG A 180 19.74 -11.56 -5.33
N ALA A 181 19.61 -12.23 -4.18
CA ALA A 181 19.53 -11.61 -2.86
C ALA A 181 20.59 -10.54 -2.61
N LYS A 182 21.85 -10.79 -2.96
CA LYS A 182 22.94 -9.82 -2.73
C LYS A 182 22.75 -8.51 -3.52
N VAL A 183 22.27 -8.59 -4.76
CA VAL A 183 22.00 -7.40 -5.58
C VAL A 183 20.75 -6.70 -5.07
N ASP A 184 19.69 -7.47 -4.83
CA ASP A 184 18.40 -6.95 -4.34
C ASP A 184 18.52 -6.27 -2.97
N ASP A 185 19.33 -6.83 -2.06
CA ASP A 185 19.57 -6.29 -0.72
C ASP A 185 20.35 -4.97 -0.79
N ALA A 186 21.45 -4.94 -1.54
CA ALA A 186 22.26 -3.72 -1.71
C ALA A 186 21.47 -2.61 -2.42
N GLU A 187 20.72 -2.95 -3.46
CA GLU A 187 19.84 -2.01 -4.16
C GLU A 187 18.69 -1.52 -3.27
N GLY A 188 18.09 -2.42 -2.49
CA GLY A 188 17.04 -2.08 -1.54
C GLY A 188 17.52 -1.18 -0.40
N GLU A 189 18.75 -1.36 0.09
CA GLU A 189 19.35 -0.46 1.07
C GLU A 189 19.67 0.91 0.47
N LEU A 190 20.26 0.97 -0.73
CA LEU A 190 20.51 2.24 -1.42
C LEU A 190 19.21 3.01 -1.67
N ALA A 191 18.18 2.36 -2.20
CA ALA A 191 16.89 2.99 -2.46
C ALA A 191 16.23 3.55 -1.19
N LYS A 192 16.38 2.88 -0.05
CA LYS A 192 15.90 3.39 1.25
C LYS A 192 16.66 4.65 1.65
N LEU A 193 17.99 4.65 1.58
CA LEU A 193 18.80 5.81 1.94
C LEU A 193 18.47 7.01 1.04
N GLU A 194 18.32 6.79 -0.27
CA GLU A 194 17.91 7.82 -1.22
C GLU A 194 16.50 8.37 -0.91
N SER A 195 15.55 7.47 -0.63
CA SER A 195 14.18 7.85 -0.27
C SER A 195 14.12 8.64 1.04
N ASP A 196 14.91 8.26 2.05
CA ASP A 196 14.96 8.96 3.33
C ASP A 196 15.51 10.37 3.16
N VAL A 197 16.56 10.53 2.34
CA VAL A 197 17.12 11.85 1.99
C VAL A 197 16.06 12.70 1.28
N GLN A 198 15.40 12.16 0.25
CA GLN A 198 14.38 12.88 -0.51
C GLN A 198 13.21 13.29 0.38
N ALA A 199 12.73 12.41 1.25
CA ALA A 199 11.65 12.71 2.19
C ALA A 199 12.03 13.83 3.16
N LEU A 200 13.26 13.85 3.68
CA LEU A 200 13.73 14.94 4.55
C LEU A 200 13.84 16.27 3.81
N VAL A 201 14.33 16.26 2.57
CA VAL A 201 14.41 17.45 1.72
C VAL A 201 13.01 17.99 1.39
N GLU A 202 12.07 17.11 1.05
CA GLU A 202 10.69 17.48 0.77
C GLU A 202 9.99 18.03 2.01
N GLN A 203 10.12 17.38 3.17
CA GLN A 203 9.58 17.89 4.44
C GLN A 203 10.18 19.25 4.83
N LYS A 204 11.48 19.46 4.58
CA LYS A 204 12.13 20.77 4.79
C LYS A 204 11.46 21.83 3.92
N ARG A 205 11.25 21.52 2.64
CA ARG A 205 10.60 22.39 1.65
C ARG A 205 9.12 22.63 1.96
N GLU A 206 8.39 21.68 2.52
CA GLU A 206 6.98 21.90 2.89
C GLU A 206 6.83 22.82 4.12
N LEU A 207 7.73 22.69 5.10
CA LEU A 207 7.70 23.51 6.32
C LEU A 207 8.15 24.93 6.08
N ARG A 208 9.14 25.10 5.20
CA ARG A 208 9.60 26.40 4.71
C ARG A 208 9.75 26.27 3.20
N PRO A 209 8.66 26.40 2.43
CA PRO A 209 8.78 26.53 0.99
C PRO A 209 9.59 27.80 0.81
N ASP A 210 10.82 27.65 0.33
CA ASP A 210 11.78 28.74 0.37
C ASP A 210 11.13 30.03 -0.10
N ASN A 211 11.46 31.10 0.64
CA ASN A 211 11.63 32.44 0.10
C ASN A 211 12.63 32.37 -1.07
N ASP A 212 12.27 31.71 -2.18
CA ASP A 212 12.94 31.77 -3.46
C ASP A 212 12.65 33.14 -4.09
N LEU A 213 13.14 34.19 -3.44
CA LEU A 213 13.29 35.57 -3.94
C LEU A 213 14.56 36.19 -3.36
#